data_AF-A0A1G1GQB6-F1
#
_entry.id   AF-A0A1G1GQB6-F1
#
_cell.length_a   1.000
_cell.length_b   1.000
_cell.length_c   1.000
_cell.angle_alpha   90.00
_cell.angle_beta   90.00
_cell.angle_gamma   90.00
#
_symmetry.space_group_name_H-M   'P 1'
#
loop_
_entity.id
_entity.type
_entity.pdbx_description
1 polymer ?
#
loop_
_entity_poly.entity_id
_entity_poly.type
_entity_poly.pdbx_seq_one_letter_code
_entity_poly.pdbx_strand_id
1 'polypeptide(L)'
;MRAKALDRLIEQELLYQQGLKLGLDKDPKYRNLIAVLEARLNNLKRSEMARRVTSTRITAAVDVNQEDAARYYEQNKGMITEDLHLLILRFPAEEEAKSAHQKIVSGTDFQVLAQEVYSAVPKGRDIPWDPGFLHWDQIPFEWAEAVYALRDGEISGVLGTNRTGWCIVKLAARRKNPDAALAGMNASIANRLRDLRIAEAYERYMQDLKKSSRIVKYEERRNSS
;
A
#
# COMPACT_ATOMS: atom_id res chain seq x y z
N MET A 1 -8.31 -37.54 -29.54
CA MET A 1 -7.63 -36.73 -28.48
C MET A 1 -7.93 -37.22 -27.06
N ARG A 2 -9.18 -37.55 -26.70
CA ARG A 2 -9.55 -38.03 -25.34
C ARG A 2 -8.89 -39.36 -24.92
N ALA A 3 -8.82 -40.35 -25.81
CA ALA A 3 -8.18 -41.65 -25.51
C ALA A 3 -6.70 -41.51 -25.13
N LYS A 4 -5.90 -40.82 -25.95
CA LYS A 4 -4.48 -40.56 -25.66
C LYS A 4 -4.23 -39.77 -24.36
N ALA A 5 -5.18 -38.93 -23.94
CA ALA A 5 -5.08 -38.21 -22.67
C ALA A 5 -5.38 -39.15 -21.47
N LEU A 6 -6.33 -40.07 -21.65
CA LEU A 6 -6.64 -41.09 -20.65
C LEU A 6 -5.48 -42.09 -20.47
N ASP A 7 -4.87 -42.56 -21.56
CA ASP A 7 -3.73 -43.47 -21.50
C ASP A 7 -2.56 -42.85 -20.71
N ARG A 8 -2.27 -41.56 -20.93
CA ARG A 8 -1.24 -40.82 -20.15
C ARG A 8 -1.57 -40.74 -18.66
N LEU A 9 -2.83 -40.57 -18.29
CA LEU A 9 -3.24 -40.55 -16.89
C LEU A 9 -3.08 -41.93 -16.26
N ILE A 10 -3.40 -43.01 -16.99
CA ILE A 10 -3.20 -44.39 -16.54
C ILE A 10 -1.70 -44.66 -16.34
N GLU A 11 -0.85 -44.33 -17.31
CA GLU A 11 0.60 -44.49 -17.20
C GLU A 11 1.18 -43.70 -16.01
N GLN A 12 0.74 -42.46 -15.82
CA GLN A 12 1.16 -41.63 -14.68
C GLN A 12 0.74 -42.24 -13.34
N GLU A 13 -0.49 -42.76 -13.23
CA GLU A 13 -0.99 -43.41 -12.02
C GLU A 13 -0.23 -44.71 -11.71
N LEU A 14 0.06 -45.54 -12.72
CA LEU A 14 0.87 -46.74 -12.56
C LEU A 14 2.27 -46.42 -12.02
N LEU A 15 2.92 -45.38 -12.57
CA LEU A 15 4.22 -44.92 -12.08
C LEU A 15 4.14 -44.33 -10.66
N TYR A 16 3.07 -43.60 -10.34
CA TYR A 16 2.82 -43.09 -8.99
C TYR A 16 2.72 -44.24 -7.97
N GLN A 17 1.89 -45.24 -8.25
CA GLN A 17 1.74 -46.43 -7.38
C GLN A 17 3.05 -47.20 -7.21
N GLN A 18 3.83 -47.32 -8.29
CA GLN A 18 5.15 -47.93 -8.22
C GLN A 18 6.11 -47.11 -7.36
N GLY A 19 6.10 -45.78 -7.47
CA GLY A 19 6.88 -44.89 -6.63
C GLY A 19 6.57 -45.05 -5.13
N LEU A 20 5.29 -45.21 -4.78
CA LEU A 20 4.88 -45.51 -3.40
C LEU A 20 5.41 -46.87 -2.91
N LYS A 21 5.31 -47.93 -3.73
CA LYS A 21 5.85 -49.25 -3.38
C LYS A 21 7.37 -49.22 -3.16
N LEU A 22 8.07 -48.39 -3.92
CA LEU A 22 9.51 -48.16 -3.79
C LEU A 22 9.87 -47.23 -2.61
N GLY A 23 8.88 -46.65 -1.92
CA GLY A 23 9.10 -45.75 -0.79
C GLY A 23 9.66 -44.39 -1.18
N LEU A 24 9.50 -43.96 -2.45
CA LEU A 24 9.99 -42.66 -2.92
C LEU A 24 9.24 -41.48 -2.28
N ASP A 25 8.05 -41.71 -1.71
CA ASP A 25 7.32 -40.76 -0.87
C ASP A 25 8.01 -40.48 0.48
N LYS A 26 8.94 -41.36 0.88
CA LYS A 26 9.75 -41.20 2.08
C LYS A 26 11.02 -40.39 1.84
N ASP A 27 11.35 -40.12 0.57
CA ASP A 27 12.51 -39.32 0.20
C ASP A 27 12.41 -37.92 0.85
N PRO A 28 13.44 -37.47 1.58
CA PRO A 28 13.41 -36.18 2.25
C PRO A 28 13.21 -34.99 1.29
N LYS A 29 13.73 -35.05 0.05
CA LYS A 29 13.54 -33.97 -0.94
C LYS A 29 12.10 -33.93 -1.43
N TYR A 30 11.48 -35.08 -1.69
CA TYR A 30 10.06 -35.15 -2.03
C TYR A 30 9.19 -34.58 -0.90
N ARG A 31 9.41 -35.01 0.35
CA ARG A 31 8.64 -34.52 1.50
C ARG A 31 8.79 -33.01 1.70
N ASN A 32 10.01 -32.48 1.56
CA ASN A 32 10.23 -31.03 1.63
C ASN A 32 9.50 -30.29 0.51
N LEU A 33 9.54 -30.81 -0.73
CA LEU A 33 8.81 -30.21 -1.85
C LEU A 33 7.30 -30.15 -1.56
N ILE A 34 6.70 -31.26 -1.12
CA ILE A 34 5.28 -31.31 -0.77
C ILE A 34 4.95 -30.33 0.36
N ALA A 35 5.75 -30.31 1.45
CA ALA A 35 5.54 -29.39 2.56
C ALA A 35 5.56 -27.91 2.11
N VAL A 36 6.48 -27.53 1.21
CA VAL A 36 6.54 -26.18 0.63
C VAL A 36 5.29 -25.89 -0.21
N LEU A 37 4.84 -26.84 -1.03
CA LEU A 37 3.64 -26.67 -1.86
C LEU A 37 2.36 -26.58 -1.02
N GLU A 38 2.23 -27.39 0.02
CA GLU A 38 1.13 -27.33 0.98
C GLU A 38 1.09 -26.01 1.72
N ALA A 39 2.24 -25.51 2.17
CA ALA A 39 2.34 -24.19 2.81
C ALA A 39 1.90 -23.07 1.85
N ARG A 40 2.32 -23.12 0.57
CA ARG A 40 1.88 -22.16 -0.46
C ARG A 40 0.37 -22.24 -0.70
N LEU A 41 -0.18 -23.44 -0.85
CA LEU A 41 -1.61 -23.65 -1.03
C LEU A 41 -2.41 -23.13 0.16
N ASN A 42 -1.94 -23.40 1.38
CA ASN A 42 -2.57 -22.92 2.60
C ASN A 42 -2.55 -21.39 2.70
N ASN A 43 -1.45 -20.74 2.33
CA ASN A 43 -1.37 -19.28 2.26
C ASN A 43 -2.34 -18.69 1.22
N LEU A 44 -2.46 -19.32 0.05
CA LEU A 44 -3.42 -18.91 -0.98
C LEU A 44 -4.87 -19.06 -0.51
N LYS A 45 -5.21 -20.19 0.12
CA LYS A 45 -6.55 -20.40 0.69
C LYS A 45 -6.89 -19.32 1.72
N ARG A 46 -5.95 -18.98 2.60
CA ARG A 46 -6.12 -17.93 3.62
C ARG A 46 -6.29 -16.54 3.00
N SER A 47 -5.43 -16.16 2.06
CA SER A 47 -5.51 -14.84 1.41
C SER A 47 -6.78 -14.67 0.59
N GLU A 48 -7.22 -15.72 -0.11
CA GLU A 48 -8.46 -15.69 -0.89
C GLU A 48 -9.70 -15.58 0.00
N MET A 49 -9.73 -16.28 1.14
CA MET A 49 -10.83 -16.12 2.11
C MET A 49 -10.83 -14.71 2.72
N ALA A 50 -9.67 -14.18 3.11
CA ALA A 50 -9.55 -12.81 3.60
C ALA A 50 -10.06 -11.80 2.57
N ARG A 51 -9.66 -11.93 1.30
CA ARG A 51 -10.12 -11.10 0.19
C ARG A 51 -11.65 -11.14 0.03
N ARG A 52 -12.26 -12.33 0.09
CA ARG A 52 -13.72 -12.50 -0.03
C ARG A 52 -14.47 -11.84 1.11
N VAL A 53 -13.99 -11.97 2.35
CA VAL A 53 -14.58 -11.28 3.50
C VAL A 53 -14.50 -9.77 3.29
N THR A 54 -13.32 -9.25 2.94
CA THR A 54 -13.16 -7.82 2.64
C THR A 54 -14.13 -7.35 1.55
N SER A 55 -14.20 -8.04 0.41
CA SER A 55 -15.05 -7.60 -0.69
C SER A 55 -16.55 -7.68 -0.36
N THR A 56 -17.00 -8.74 0.32
CA THR A 56 -18.44 -9.02 0.51
C THR A 56 -19.03 -8.43 1.79
N ARG A 57 -18.22 -8.24 2.84
CA ARG A 57 -18.69 -7.74 4.15
C ARG A 57 -18.26 -6.31 4.44
N ILE A 58 -17.18 -5.84 3.82
CA ILE A 58 -16.60 -4.52 4.10
C ILE A 58 -16.86 -3.60 2.90
N THR A 59 -16.29 -3.91 1.74
CA THR A 59 -16.40 -3.06 0.55
C THR A 59 -17.83 -2.94 0.02
N ALA A 60 -18.54 -4.06 -0.14
CA ALA A 60 -19.91 -4.05 -0.67
C ALA A 60 -20.94 -3.37 0.25
N ALA A 61 -20.62 -3.15 1.53
CA ALA A 61 -21.50 -2.46 2.48
C ALA A 61 -21.33 -0.94 2.44
N VAL A 62 -20.31 -0.42 1.75
CA VAL A 62 -20.05 1.01 1.64
C VAL A 62 -20.79 1.59 0.45
N ASP A 63 -21.77 2.45 0.74
CA ASP A 63 -22.42 3.29 -0.25
C ASP A 63 -21.94 4.75 -0.10
N VAL A 64 -21.89 5.47 -1.22
CA VAL A 64 -21.56 6.91 -1.28
C VAL A 64 -22.51 7.54 -2.28
N ASN A 65 -23.37 8.43 -1.79
CA ASN A 65 -24.34 9.12 -2.62
C ASN A 65 -23.84 10.53 -3.02
N GLN A 66 -24.63 11.25 -3.83
CA GLN A 66 -24.27 12.59 -4.28
C GLN A 66 -24.25 13.63 -3.15
N GLU A 67 -25.13 13.49 -2.15
CA GLU A 67 -25.16 14.41 -0.99
C GLU A 67 -23.89 14.30 -0.15
N ASP A 68 -23.35 13.09 -0.02
CA ASP A 68 -22.07 12.84 0.63
C ASP A 68 -20.93 13.55 -0.10
N ALA A 69 -20.90 13.46 -1.43
CA ALA A 69 -19.90 14.12 -2.24
C ALA A 69 -19.99 15.66 -2.13
N ALA A 70 -21.20 16.21 -2.17
CA ALA A 70 -21.41 17.65 -2.00
C ALA A 70 -20.96 18.14 -0.61
N ARG A 71 -21.28 17.40 0.47
CA ARG A 71 -20.78 17.70 1.81
C ARG A 71 -19.26 17.69 1.88
N TYR A 72 -18.63 16.65 1.33
CA TYR A 72 -17.18 16.54 1.34
C TYR A 72 -16.54 17.69 0.58
N TYR A 73 -17.10 18.08 -0.57
CA TYR A 73 -16.62 19.23 -1.32
C TYR A 73 -16.63 20.51 -0.47
N GLU A 74 -17.75 20.84 0.16
CA GLU A 74 -17.87 22.06 0.95
C GLU A 74 -16.94 22.05 2.17
N GLN A 75 -16.79 20.91 2.85
CA GLN A 75 -15.88 20.77 4.00
C GLN A 75 -14.41 20.85 3.62
N ASN A 76 -14.04 20.44 2.41
CA ASN A 76 -12.65 20.32 1.96
C ASN A 76 -12.32 21.30 0.83
N LYS A 77 -13.15 22.32 0.62
CA LYS A 77 -13.08 23.23 -0.52
C LYS A 77 -11.71 23.87 -0.69
N GLY A 78 -11.11 24.34 0.39
CA GLY A 78 -9.77 24.92 0.37
C GLY A 78 -8.74 23.96 -0.24
N MET A 79 -8.73 22.70 0.20
CA MET A 79 -7.82 21.68 -0.34
C MET A 79 -8.15 21.33 -1.79
N ILE A 80 -9.44 21.18 -2.10
CA ILE A 80 -9.91 20.75 -3.42
C ILE A 80 -9.62 21.80 -4.50
N THR A 81 -9.72 23.09 -4.14
CA THR A 81 -9.52 24.21 -5.07
C THR A 81 -8.05 24.59 -5.28
N GLU A 82 -7.12 23.87 -4.64
CA GLU A 82 -5.68 24.12 -4.74
C GLU A 82 -4.92 22.88 -5.21
N ASP A 83 -3.99 23.09 -6.14
CA ASP A 83 -2.94 22.11 -6.44
C ASP A 83 -1.66 22.52 -5.71
N LEU A 84 -0.93 21.52 -5.22
CA LEU A 84 0.34 21.72 -4.52
C LEU A 84 1.49 21.17 -5.34
N HIS A 85 2.50 21.99 -5.61
CA HIS A 85 3.78 21.50 -6.13
C HIS A 85 4.61 20.99 -4.96
N LEU A 86 4.73 19.67 -4.85
CA LEU A 86 5.40 19.02 -3.74
C LEU A 86 6.70 18.38 -4.20
N LEU A 87 7.78 18.57 -3.44
CA LEU A 87 8.99 17.77 -3.58
C LEU A 87 8.99 16.68 -2.51
N ILE A 88 9.35 15.45 -2.85
CA ILE A 88 9.18 14.28 -1.99
C ILE A 88 10.49 13.47 -1.93
N LEU A 89 11.07 13.35 -0.74
CA LEU A 89 12.13 12.36 -0.47
C LEU A 89 11.49 11.10 0.11
N ARG A 90 11.90 9.93 -0.38
CA ARG A 90 11.37 8.63 0.07
C ARG A 90 12.48 7.77 0.66
N PHE A 91 12.16 7.10 1.76
CA PHE A 91 13.08 6.29 2.54
C PHE A 91 12.43 4.94 2.88
N PRO A 92 13.19 3.83 2.85
CA PRO A 92 12.71 2.52 3.26
C PRO A 92 12.51 2.41 4.78
N ALA A 93 13.26 3.18 5.58
CA ALA A 93 13.24 3.15 7.03
C ALA A 93 12.92 4.52 7.65
N GLU A 94 12.28 4.50 8.82
CA GLU A 94 11.84 5.72 9.53
C GLU A 94 13.04 6.54 10.00
N GLU A 95 14.07 5.86 10.46
CA GLU A 95 15.30 6.39 11.02
C GLU A 95 16.11 7.15 9.96
N GLU A 96 16.14 6.62 8.73
CA GLU A 96 16.75 7.30 7.59
C GLU A 96 16.01 8.60 7.27
N ALA A 97 14.67 8.57 7.27
CA ALA A 97 13.85 9.76 7.08
C ALA A 97 14.05 10.77 8.22
N LYS A 98 14.13 10.32 9.48
CA LYS A 98 14.40 11.20 10.64
C LYS A 98 15.76 11.87 10.54
N SER A 99 16.80 11.12 10.15
CA SER A 99 18.15 11.66 9.94
C SER A 99 18.16 12.69 8.81
N ALA A 100 17.53 12.37 7.68
CA ALA A 100 17.36 13.30 6.56
C ALA A 100 16.62 14.59 6.96
N HIS A 101 15.53 14.47 7.72
CA HIS A 101 14.77 15.60 8.24
C HIS A 101 15.64 16.49 9.13
N GLN A 102 16.41 15.90 10.06
CA GLN A 102 17.33 16.64 10.91
C GLN A 102 18.41 17.39 10.10
N LYS A 103 18.97 16.78 9.05
CA LYS A 103 19.92 17.44 8.15
C LYS A 103 19.30 18.68 7.49
N ILE A 104 18.06 18.57 6.99
CA ILE A 104 17.37 19.69 6.33
C ILE A 104 17.08 20.81 7.34
N VAL A 105 16.52 20.47 8.52
CA VAL A 105 16.26 21.45 9.59
C VAL A 105 17.54 22.14 10.07
N SER A 106 18.69 21.44 10.02
CA SER A 106 20.00 22.00 10.38
C SER A 106 20.64 22.85 9.27
N GLY A 107 19.95 23.09 8.16
CA GLY A 107 20.37 23.97 7.08
C GLY A 107 20.90 23.30 5.81
N THR A 108 20.82 21.96 5.71
CA THR A 108 21.13 21.27 4.44
C THR A 108 20.05 21.58 3.41
N ASP A 109 20.44 21.98 2.21
CA ASP A 109 19.49 22.23 1.13
C ASP A 109 18.77 20.94 0.70
N PHE A 110 17.46 21.05 0.46
CA PHE A 110 16.61 19.91 0.10
C PHE A 110 17.04 19.28 -1.24
N GLN A 111 17.42 20.08 -2.24
CA GLN A 111 17.83 19.56 -3.56
C GLN A 111 19.16 18.82 -3.46
N VAL A 112 20.10 19.32 -2.65
CA VAL A 112 21.38 18.63 -2.38
C VAL A 112 21.11 17.26 -1.76
N LEU A 113 20.28 17.19 -0.72
CA LEU A 113 19.95 15.91 -0.09
C LEU A 113 19.17 14.98 -1.04
N ALA A 114 18.30 15.52 -1.88
CA ALA A 114 17.58 14.74 -2.89
C ALA A 114 18.54 14.06 -3.88
N GLN A 115 19.54 14.79 -4.37
CA GLN A 115 20.54 14.25 -5.28
C GLN A 115 21.36 13.12 -4.64
N GLU A 116 21.66 13.21 -3.34
CA GLU A 116 22.32 12.14 -2.58
C GLU A 116 21.42 10.89 -2.52
N VAL A 117 20.17 11.06 -2.08
CA VAL A 117 19.18 9.96 -1.93
C VAL A 117 18.91 9.25 -3.25
N TYR A 118 18.83 9.99 -4.36
CA TYR A 118 18.49 9.44 -5.68
C TYR A 118 19.71 9.24 -6.60
N SER A 119 20.94 9.28 -6.05
CA SER A 119 22.19 9.16 -6.82
C SER A 119 22.31 7.87 -7.64
N ALA A 120 21.68 6.78 -7.20
CA ALA A 120 21.66 5.48 -7.89
C ALA A 120 20.54 5.34 -8.96
N VAL A 121 19.66 6.33 -9.10
CA VAL A 121 18.59 6.30 -10.11
C VAL A 121 19.17 6.68 -11.47
N PRO A 122 18.94 5.89 -12.55
CA PRO A 122 19.45 6.21 -13.88
C PRO A 122 19.04 7.61 -14.33
N LYS A 123 20.03 8.40 -14.79
CA LYS A 123 19.80 9.73 -15.37
C LYS A 123 19.02 9.55 -16.69
N GLY A 124 17.84 10.18 -16.79
CA GLY A 124 16.98 10.09 -17.97
C GLY A 124 15.47 10.01 -17.68
N ARG A 125 15.07 9.84 -16.41
CA ARG A 125 13.70 10.15 -15.96
C ARG A 125 13.63 11.60 -15.49
N ASP A 126 12.42 12.16 -15.50
CA ASP A 126 12.08 13.37 -14.74
C ASP A 126 12.64 13.29 -13.32
N ILE A 127 12.90 14.45 -12.73
CA ILE A 127 13.50 14.60 -11.39
C ILE A 127 12.72 13.71 -10.39
N PRO A 128 13.32 12.63 -9.84
CA PRO A 128 12.54 11.56 -9.19
C PRO A 128 11.89 11.98 -7.87
N TRP A 129 12.35 13.09 -7.29
CA TRP A 129 11.75 13.71 -6.10
C TRP A 129 10.75 14.82 -6.43
N ASP A 130 10.52 15.14 -7.70
CA ASP A 130 9.63 16.22 -8.14
C ASP A 130 8.51 15.67 -9.05
N PRO A 131 7.37 15.26 -8.48
CA PRO A 131 6.19 14.87 -9.26
C PRO A 131 5.44 16.05 -9.91
N GLY A 132 5.87 17.30 -9.71
CA GLY A 132 5.13 18.48 -10.17
C GLY A 132 3.94 18.84 -9.28
N PHE A 133 2.95 19.51 -9.88
CA PHE A 133 1.70 19.87 -9.20
C PHE A 133 0.80 18.65 -9.00
N LEU A 134 0.41 18.41 -7.75
CA LEU A 134 -0.51 17.36 -7.36
C LEU A 134 -1.88 17.95 -7.01
N HIS A 135 -2.93 17.28 -7.50
CA HIS A 135 -4.30 17.49 -7.08
C HIS A 135 -4.55 16.88 -5.70
N TRP A 136 -5.59 17.35 -5.03
CA TRP A 136 -5.98 16.90 -3.68
C TRP A 136 -6.24 15.39 -3.58
N ASP A 137 -6.69 14.73 -4.65
CA ASP A 137 -6.96 13.28 -4.70
C ASP A 137 -5.71 12.43 -4.99
N GLN A 138 -4.63 13.06 -5.46
CA GLN A 138 -3.31 12.45 -5.63
C GLN A 138 -2.47 12.48 -4.34
N ILE A 139 -2.85 13.33 -3.39
CA ILE A 139 -2.21 13.41 -2.06
C ILE A 139 -2.86 12.36 -1.14
N PRO A 140 -2.05 11.46 -0.52
CA PRO A 140 -2.56 10.52 0.46
C PRO A 140 -3.35 11.21 1.57
N PHE A 141 -4.49 10.64 1.98
CA PHE A 141 -5.37 11.29 2.95
C PHE A 141 -4.69 11.55 4.27
N GLU A 142 -3.89 10.58 4.70
CA GLU A 142 -3.05 10.63 5.90
C GLU A 142 -2.01 11.75 5.86
N TRP A 143 -1.69 12.31 4.70
CA TRP A 143 -0.74 13.42 4.56
C TRP A 143 -1.43 14.77 4.47
N ALA A 144 -2.73 14.81 4.17
CA ALA A 144 -3.43 16.03 3.80
C ALA A 144 -3.28 17.12 4.88
N GLU A 145 -3.52 16.79 6.15
CA GLU A 145 -3.37 17.75 7.25
C GLU A 145 -1.95 18.34 7.32
N ALA A 146 -0.92 17.48 7.31
CA ALA A 146 0.47 17.91 7.42
C ALA A 146 0.93 18.72 6.21
N VAL A 147 0.55 18.30 5.00
CA VAL A 147 0.98 18.93 3.74
C VAL A 147 0.26 20.26 3.51
N TYR A 148 -1.05 20.32 3.73
CA TYR A 148 -1.82 21.56 3.53
C TYR A 148 -1.54 22.60 4.62
N ALA A 149 -0.98 22.23 5.77
CA ALA A 149 -0.51 23.17 6.80
C ALA A 149 0.82 23.88 6.44
N LEU A 150 1.58 23.36 5.46
CA LEU A 150 2.88 23.94 5.07
C LEU A 150 2.74 25.28 4.36
N ARG A 151 3.70 26.17 4.58
CA ARG A 151 3.90 27.36 3.74
C ARG A 151 4.88 27.07 2.61
N ASP A 152 4.89 27.92 1.59
CA ASP A 152 5.82 27.79 0.48
C ASP A 152 7.27 27.79 0.99
N GLY A 153 8.03 26.78 0.59
CA GLY A 153 9.39 26.52 1.03
C GLY A 153 9.52 25.67 2.31
N GLU A 154 8.45 25.44 3.07
CA GLU A 154 8.48 24.62 4.29
C GLU A 154 8.50 23.12 4.00
N ILE A 155 9.04 22.36 4.96
CA ILE A 155 9.04 20.91 4.95
C ILE A 155 8.10 20.32 6.00
N SER A 156 7.53 19.16 5.72
CA SER A 156 6.81 18.36 6.69
C SER A 156 7.76 17.69 7.68
N GLY A 157 7.21 17.20 8.79
CA GLY A 157 7.84 16.10 9.54
C GLY A 157 7.96 14.82 8.70
N VAL A 158 8.40 13.74 9.32
CA VAL A 158 8.44 12.42 8.67
C VAL A 158 7.01 11.88 8.54
N LEU A 159 6.57 11.64 7.32
CA LEU A 159 5.26 11.07 6.98
C LEU A 159 5.44 9.62 6.51
N GLY A 160 4.40 8.79 6.66
CA GLY A 160 4.38 7.43 6.14
C GLY A 160 4.28 6.34 7.21
N THR A 161 4.49 5.10 6.78
CA THR A 161 4.32 3.90 7.59
C THR A 161 5.26 2.80 7.10
N ASN A 162 5.44 1.74 7.88
CA ASN A 162 6.16 0.54 7.43
C ASN A 162 5.58 -0.14 6.17
N ARG A 163 4.33 0.15 5.80
CA ARG A 163 3.71 -0.41 4.58
C ARG A 163 3.96 0.44 3.35
N THR A 164 3.96 1.76 3.51
CA THR A 164 4.08 2.75 2.42
C THR A 164 5.52 3.25 2.24
N GLY A 165 6.40 2.90 3.17
CA GLY A 165 7.67 3.60 3.36
C GLY A 165 7.47 4.95 4.04
N TRP A 166 8.57 5.66 4.19
CA TRP A 166 8.66 6.93 4.89
C TRP A 166 9.04 8.04 3.93
N CYS A 167 8.60 9.26 4.19
CA CYS A 167 8.92 10.40 3.34
C CYS A 167 9.01 11.70 4.11
N ILE A 168 9.65 12.67 3.46
CA ILE A 168 9.65 14.08 3.84
C ILE A 168 9.14 14.84 2.61
N VAL A 169 8.20 15.75 2.83
CA VAL A 169 7.59 16.56 1.77
C VAL A 169 8.02 18.00 1.95
N LYS A 170 8.36 18.68 0.85
CA LYS A 170 8.54 20.14 0.81
C LYS A 170 7.47 20.74 -0.08
N LEU A 171 6.80 21.78 0.40
CA LEU A 171 5.90 22.56 -0.45
C LEU A 171 6.74 23.55 -1.26
N ALA A 172 6.76 23.40 -2.58
CA ALA A 172 7.46 24.31 -3.48
C ALA A 172 6.60 25.51 -3.86
N ALA A 173 5.33 25.28 -4.19
CA ALA A 173 4.38 26.31 -4.58
C ALA A 173 2.92 25.82 -4.49
N ARG A 174 1.98 26.76 -4.49
CA ARG A 174 0.54 26.51 -4.62
C ARG A 174 -0.03 27.19 -5.86
N ARG A 175 -1.07 26.60 -6.44
CA ARG A 175 -1.88 27.26 -7.48
C ARG A 175 -3.35 26.89 -7.35
N LYS A 176 -4.23 27.68 -7.98
CA LYS A 176 -5.63 27.31 -8.13
C LYS A 176 -5.75 26.08 -9.01
N ASN A 177 -6.57 25.12 -8.59
CA ASN A 177 -6.92 23.97 -9.39
C ASN A 177 -7.93 24.41 -10.49
N PRO A 178 -7.57 24.29 -11.78
CA PRO A 178 -8.45 24.70 -12.88
C PRO A 178 -9.72 23.83 -13.00
N ASP A 179 -9.68 22.60 -12.48
CA ASP A 179 -10.76 21.61 -12.57
C ASP A 179 -11.60 21.54 -11.27
N ALA A 180 -11.46 22.54 -10.38
CA ALA A 180 -12.07 22.56 -9.04
C ALA A 180 -13.61 22.63 -9.01
N ALA A 181 -14.27 22.63 -10.16
CA ALA A 181 -15.73 22.64 -10.22
C ALA A 181 -16.31 21.31 -9.73
N LEU A 182 -17.24 21.37 -8.77
CA LEU A 182 -17.88 20.18 -8.18
C LEU A 182 -18.40 19.20 -9.24
N ALA A 183 -18.99 19.70 -10.32
CA ALA A 183 -19.50 18.86 -11.42
C ALA A 183 -18.42 17.97 -12.04
N GLY A 184 -17.19 18.49 -12.19
CA GLY A 184 -16.03 17.73 -12.70
C GLY A 184 -15.40 16.82 -11.64
N MET A 185 -15.57 17.14 -10.35
CA MET A 185 -14.93 16.43 -9.25
C MET A 185 -15.81 15.39 -8.54
N ASN A 186 -17.11 15.35 -8.81
CA ASN A 186 -18.05 14.42 -8.17
C ASN A 186 -17.56 12.96 -8.18
N ALA A 187 -16.99 12.49 -9.29
CA ALA A 187 -16.46 11.13 -9.38
C ALA A 187 -15.22 10.91 -8.49
N SER A 188 -14.23 11.81 -8.54
CA SER A 188 -13.04 11.75 -7.68
C SER A 188 -13.40 11.84 -6.20
N ILE A 189 -14.33 12.73 -5.84
CA ILE A 189 -14.83 12.88 -4.46
C ILE A 189 -15.56 11.62 -4.01
N ALA A 190 -16.45 11.08 -4.82
CA ALA A 190 -17.16 9.84 -4.49
C ALA A 190 -16.18 8.67 -4.31
N ASN A 191 -15.15 8.57 -5.15
CA ASN A 191 -14.11 7.55 -5.01
C ASN A 191 -13.28 7.74 -3.73
N ARG A 192 -12.82 8.97 -3.43
CA ARG A 192 -12.12 9.26 -2.18
C ARG A 192 -12.96 8.89 -0.97
N LEU A 193 -14.22 9.31 -0.93
CA LEU A 193 -15.14 9.01 0.16
C LEU A 193 -15.35 7.50 0.32
N ARG A 194 -15.46 6.78 -0.80
CA ARG A 194 -15.59 5.33 -0.78
C ARG A 194 -14.36 4.69 -0.15
N ASP A 195 -13.16 5.11 -0.55
CA ASP A 195 -11.91 4.58 -0.01
C ASP A 195 -11.78 4.85 1.51
N LEU A 196 -12.11 6.07 1.95
CA LEU A 196 -12.11 6.43 3.38
C LEU A 196 -13.10 5.58 4.19
N ARG A 197 -14.35 5.46 3.71
CA ARG A 197 -15.37 4.66 4.38
C ARG A 197 -15.01 3.17 4.40
N ILE A 198 -14.37 2.65 3.35
CA ILE A 198 -13.85 1.28 3.31
C ILE A 198 -12.75 1.10 4.37
N ALA A 199 -11.81 2.04 4.49
CA ALA A 199 -10.75 1.97 5.49
C ALA A 199 -11.33 1.97 6.92
N GLU A 200 -12.27 2.87 7.21
CA GLU A 200 -12.98 2.93 8.51
C GLU A 200 -13.80 1.67 8.80
N ALA A 201 -14.52 1.15 7.79
CA ALA A 201 -15.28 -0.10 7.91
C ALA A 201 -14.35 -1.28 8.15
N TYR A 202 -13.21 -1.34 7.46
CA TYR A 202 -12.19 -2.36 7.65
C TYR A 202 -11.61 -2.33 9.06
N GLU A 203 -11.25 -1.15 9.55
CA GLU A 203 -10.70 -1.00 10.89
C GLU A 203 -11.70 -1.47 11.94
N ARG A 204 -12.95 -1.00 11.87
CA ARG A 204 -14.03 -1.44 12.79
C ARG A 204 -14.21 -2.95 12.76
N TYR A 205 -14.35 -3.53 11.56
CA TYR A 205 -14.52 -4.97 11.39
C TYR A 205 -13.35 -5.77 12.00
N MET A 206 -12.11 -5.30 11.80
CA MET A 206 -10.92 -5.92 12.39
C MET A 206 -10.85 -5.76 13.90
N GLN A 207 -11.27 -4.62 14.44
CA GLN A 207 -11.35 -4.42 15.89
C GLN A 207 -12.34 -5.40 16.52
N ASP A 208 -13.50 -5.60 15.92
CA ASP A 208 -14.52 -6.53 16.42
C ASP A 208 -14.04 -7.98 16.35
N LEU A 209 -13.43 -8.39 15.23
CA LEU A 209 -12.82 -9.72 15.11
C LEU A 209 -11.72 -9.96 16.14
N LYS A 210 -10.89 -8.95 16.45
CA LYS A 210 -9.84 -9.06 17.47
C LYS A 210 -10.44 -9.22 18.87
N LYS A 211 -11.51 -8.48 19.19
CA LYS A 211 -12.20 -8.59 20.49
C LYS A 211 -12.83 -9.98 20.68
N SER A 212 -13.35 -10.57 19.61
CA SER A 212 -13.97 -11.89 19.65
C SER A 212 -12.97 -13.06 19.51
N SER A 213 -11.67 -12.80 19.44
CA SER A 213 -10.64 -13.80 19.17
C SER A 213 -9.58 -13.84 20.27
N ARG A 214 -9.13 -15.05 20.63
CA ARG A 214 -7.91 -15.21 21.43
C ARG A 214 -6.69 -15.10 20.52
N ILE A 215 -5.91 -14.03 20.70
CA ILE A 215 -4.69 -13.79 19.93
C ILE A 215 -3.49 -13.96 20.86
N VAL A 216 -2.62 -14.92 20.55
CA VAL A 216 -1.34 -15.14 21.23
C VAL A 216 -0.23 -14.88 20.23
N LYS A 217 0.71 -13.99 20.56
CA LYS A 217 1.90 -13.69 19.76
C LYS A 217 3.11 -14.25 20.47
N TYR A 218 3.94 -14.99 19.74
CA TYR A 218 5.25 -15.42 20.21
C TYR A 218 6.29 -14.62 19.42
N GLU A 219 7.08 -13.81 20.12
CA GLU A 219 8.24 -13.13 19.53
C GLU A 219 9.46 -14.02 19.74
N GLU A 220 10.02 -14.56 18.66
CA GLU A 220 11.35 -15.18 18.74
C GLU A 220 12.39 -14.06 18.89
N ARG A 221 12.99 -13.97 20.08
CA ARG A 221 14.25 -13.21 20.25
C ARG A 221 15.30 -13.90 19.39
N ARG A 222 15.56 -13.37 18.20
CA ARG A 222 16.83 -13.60 17.51
C ARG A 222 17.91 -12.97 18.38
N ASN A 223 18.58 -13.79 19.20
CA ASN A 223 19.82 -13.38 19.85
C ASN A 223 20.81 -13.01 18.73
N SER A 224 21.20 -11.74 18.71
CA SER A 224 22.32 -11.27 17.90
C SER A 224 23.59 -11.95 18.43
N SER A 225 24.09 -12.95 17.73
CA SER A 225 25.48 -13.43 17.86
C SER A 225 26.39 -12.58 16.98
#